data_AF-A0AAD7LSW6-F1
#
_entry.id   AF-A0AAD7LSW6-F1
#
_cell.length_a   1.000
_cell.length_b   1.000
_cell.length_c   1.000
_cell.angle_alpha   90.00
_cell.angle_beta   90.00
_cell.angle_gamma   90.00
#
_symmetry.space_group_name_H-M   'P 1'
#
loop_
_entity.id
_entity.type
_entity.pdbx_description
1 polymer ?
#
loop_
_entity_poly.entity_id
_entity_poly.type
_entity_poly.pdbx_seq_one_letter_code
_entity_poly.pdbx_strand_id
1 'polypeptide(L)' 'MLASGYKSNVPYWLKEGDMFCKDDGLPRRPFPNGWKGEIGLYAVGFTKRGLLGASMDAKRIAQDIERRWKAEAKHLSI' A
#
# COMPACT_ATOMS: atom_id res chain seq x y z
N MET A 1 -12.12 28.55 7.51
CA MET A 1 -11.43 27.24 7.57
C MET A 1 -11.91 26.39 6.40
N LEU A 2 -11.00 25.77 5.63
CA LEU A 2 -11.36 24.89 4.51
C LEU A 2 -11.32 23.42 5.01
N ALA A 3 -12.43 22.70 4.88
CA ALA A 3 -12.60 21.34 5.39
C ALA A 3 -13.29 20.42 4.37
N SER A 4 -12.89 20.50 3.10
CA SER A 4 -13.42 19.69 1.99
C SER A 4 -12.84 18.28 1.90
N GLY A 5 -11.92 17.92 2.81
CA GLY A 5 -11.24 16.62 2.82
C GLY A 5 -9.97 16.59 1.96
N TYR A 6 -9.45 15.39 1.74
CA TYR A 6 -8.23 15.12 0.96
C TYR A 6 -8.51 14.07 -0.12
N LYS A 7 -7.99 14.34 -1.33
CA LYS A 7 -7.96 13.42 -2.46
C LYS A 7 -6.51 13.24 -2.89
N SER A 8 -6.06 11.99 -3.02
CA SER A 8 -4.68 11.74 -3.42
C SER A 8 -4.48 11.92 -4.92
N ASN A 9 -3.29 12.34 -5.34
CA ASN A 9 -2.91 12.44 -6.74
C ASN A 9 -2.19 11.18 -7.27
N VAL A 10 -2.03 10.14 -6.45
CA VAL A 10 -1.36 8.88 -6.82
C VAL A 10 -1.82 8.31 -8.17
N PRO A 11 -3.13 8.19 -8.46
CA PRO A 11 -3.59 7.61 -9.73
C PRO A 11 -3.16 8.36 -11.00
N TYR A 12 -2.70 9.61 -10.87
CA TYR A 12 -2.31 10.44 -12.01
C TYR A 12 -0.83 10.31 -12.37
N TRP A 13 0.04 10.03 -11.39
CA TRP A 13 1.47 9.86 -11.63
C TRP A 13 1.90 8.39 -11.61
N LEU A 14 1.24 7.56 -10.81
CA LEU A 14 1.46 6.12 -10.79
C LEU A 14 0.63 5.51 -11.93
N LYS A 15 1.33 5.00 -12.96
CA LYS A 15 0.71 4.32 -14.11
C LYS A 15 0.29 2.89 -13.77
N GLU A 16 -0.43 2.74 -12.66
CA GLU A 16 -0.97 1.49 -12.17
C GLU A 16 -2.50 1.65 -12.09
N GLY A 17 -3.25 0.65 -12.55
CA GLY A 17 -4.70 0.77 -12.78
C GLY A 17 -5.58 0.23 -11.65
N ASP A 18 -5.04 -0.68 -10.84
CA ASP A 18 -5.84 -1.63 -10.06
C ASP A 18 -5.72 -1.41 -8.56
N MET A 19 -4.65 -0.77 -8.08
CA MET A 19 -4.42 -0.53 -6.67
C MET A 19 -5.19 0.70 -6.21
N PHE A 20 -5.15 1.80 -6.95
CA PHE A 20 -5.77 3.07 -6.54
C PHE A 20 -7.01 3.43 -7.37
N CYS A 21 -8.05 3.95 -6.68
CA CYS A 21 -9.23 4.50 -7.32
C CYS A 21 -8.94 5.88 -7.91
N LYS A 22 -9.34 6.12 -9.17
CA LYS A 22 -9.15 7.42 -9.84
C LYS A 22 -9.98 8.55 -9.22
N ASP A 23 -11.07 8.23 -8.54
CA ASP A 23 -12.02 9.21 -8.01
C ASP A 23 -11.61 9.81 -6.65
N ASP A 24 -10.98 9.04 -5.78
CA ASP A 24 -10.55 9.52 -4.44
C ASP A 24 -9.05 9.37 -4.18
N GLY A 25 -8.33 8.66 -5.06
CA GLY A 25 -6.90 8.42 -4.94
C GLY A 25 -6.54 7.44 -3.82
N LEU A 26 -7.48 6.62 -3.35
CA LEU A 26 -7.24 5.66 -2.27
C LEU A 26 -7.14 4.23 -2.81
N PRO A 27 -6.53 3.31 -2.05
CA PRO A 27 -6.54 1.89 -2.37
C PRO A 27 -7.96 1.37 -2.54
N ARG A 28 -8.21 0.67 -3.65
CA ARG A 28 -9.51 0.06 -3.95
C ARG A 28 -9.88 -1.03 -2.95
N ARG A 29 -8.87 -1.75 -2.45
CA ARG A 29 -9.08 -2.79 -1.44
C ARG A 29 -9.28 -2.15 -0.05
N PRO A 30 -10.33 -2.54 0.69
CA PRO A 30 -10.56 -1.99 2.02
C PRO A 30 -9.46 -2.43 2.99
N PHE A 31 -9.32 -1.68 4.09
CA PHE A 31 -8.50 -2.13 5.22
C PHE A 31 -8.98 -3.50 5.72
N PRO A 32 -8.08 -4.44 6.04
CA PRO A 32 -6.63 -4.31 6.16
C PRO A 32 -5.83 -4.73 4.91
N ASN A 33 -6.44 -4.76 3.73
CA ASN A 33 -5.86 -5.38 2.53
C ASN A 33 -5.44 -4.38 1.44
N GLY A 34 -5.60 -3.08 1.69
CA GLY A 34 -5.22 -2.00 0.76
C GLY A 34 -3.72 -1.69 0.65
N TRP A 35 -2.88 -2.35 1.44
CA TRP A 35 -1.44 -2.03 1.52
C TRP A 35 -0.58 -2.76 0.48
N LYS A 36 -1.09 -3.81 -0.18
CA LYS A 36 -0.32 -4.64 -1.13
C LYS A 36 -0.90 -4.61 -2.54
N GLY A 37 -0.10 -4.10 -3.46
CA GLY A 37 -0.34 -4.16 -4.91
C GLY A 37 0.45 -5.31 -5.56
N GLU A 38 0.57 -5.26 -6.87
CA GLU A 38 1.30 -6.25 -7.66
C GLU A 38 2.79 -5.92 -7.77
N ILE A 39 3.61 -6.92 -8.11
CA ILE A 39 5.03 -6.74 -8.46
C ILE A 39 5.84 -5.95 -7.39
N GLY A 40 5.53 -6.16 -6.10
CA GLY A 40 6.21 -5.48 -5.00
C GLY A 40 5.81 -4.01 -4.78
N LEU A 41 4.72 -3.56 -5.38
CA LEU A 41 4.09 -2.29 -5.05
C LEU A 41 3.40 -2.37 -3.68
N TYR A 42 3.65 -1.36 -2.83
CA TYR A 42 3.03 -1.24 -1.52
C TYR A 42 2.50 0.17 -1.28
N ALA A 43 1.47 0.29 -0.44
CA ALA A 43 0.90 1.56 -0.01
C ALA A 43 0.81 1.63 1.52
N VAL A 44 1.24 2.75 2.09
CA VAL A 44 1.24 3.00 3.54
C VAL A 44 0.40 4.21 3.86
N GLY A 45 -0.50 4.11 4.84
CA GLY A 45 -1.18 5.28 5.42
C GLY A 45 -2.39 5.78 4.63
N PHE A 46 -2.79 5.08 3.57
CA PHE A 46 -3.97 5.44 2.77
C PHE A 46 -5.30 4.92 3.36
N THR A 47 -5.25 4.25 4.51
CA THR A 47 -6.39 3.59 5.15
C THR A 47 -7.33 4.55 5.89
N LYS A 48 -7.03 5.86 5.92
CA LYS A 48 -7.76 6.90 6.67
C LYS A 48 -7.92 6.61 8.17
N ARG A 49 -7.00 5.81 8.75
CA ARG A 49 -7.02 5.41 10.17
C ARG A 49 -5.95 6.11 11.02
N GLY A 50 -5.47 7.27 10.56
CA GLY A 50 -4.43 8.05 11.23
C GLY A 50 -3.09 7.31 11.35
N LEU A 51 -2.27 7.73 12.32
CA LEU A 51 -0.92 7.19 12.55
C LEU A 51 -0.92 5.70 12.87
N LEU A 52 -1.92 5.21 13.59
CA LEU A 52 -2.07 3.78 13.90
C LEU A 52 -2.36 2.96 12.65
N GLY A 53 -3.18 3.48 11.73
CA GLY A 53 -3.40 2.84 10.43
C GLY A 53 -2.10 2.74 9.63
N ALA A 54 -1.34 3.84 9.56
CA ALA A 54 -0.07 3.88 8.86
C ALA A 54 0.95 2.90 9.46
N SER A 55 1.05 2.78 10.79
CA SER A 55 1.97 1.84 11.43
C SER A 55 1.58 0.38 11.18
N MET A 56 0.29 0.07 11.14
CA MET A 56 -0.20 -1.27 10.77
C MET A 56 0.16 -1.64 9.34
N ASP A 57 -0.03 -0.72 8.38
CA ASP A 57 0.37 -0.95 6.98
C ASP A 57 1.89 -1.16 6.87
N ALA A 58 2.68 -0.27 7.49
CA ALA A 58 4.15 -0.37 7.48
C ALA A 58 4.66 -1.70 8.05
N LYS A 59 4.06 -2.17 9.17
CA LYS A 59 4.43 -3.46 9.77
C LYS A 59 4.14 -4.62 8.83
N ARG A 60 2.99 -4.64 8.15
CA ARG A 60 2.63 -5.71 7.20
C ARG A 60 3.57 -5.72 5.99
N ILE A 61 3.93 -4.56 5.49
CA ILE A 61 4.87 -4.41 4.36
C ILE A 61 6.24 -4.94 4.74
N ALA A 62 6.77 -4.56 5.91
CA ALA A 62 8.06 -5.06 6.39
C ALA A 62 8.07 -6.60 6.51
N GLN A 63 7.00 -7.18 7.06
CA GLN A 63 6.84 -8.64 7.14
C GLN A 63 6.75 -9.30 5.76
N ASP A 64 6.10 -8.67 4.78
CA ASP A 64 6.02 -9.22 3.42
C ASP A 64 7.38 -9.20 2.72
N ILE A 65 8.13 -8.10 2.83
CA ILE A 65 9.48 -7.95 2.29
C ILE A 65 10.42 -8.99 2.92
N GLU A 66 10.40 -9.15 4.24
CA GLU A 66 11.21 -10.15 4.94
C GLU A 66 10.93 -11.57 4.43
N ARG A 67 9.64 -11.93 4.29
CA ARG A 67 9.25 -13.26 3.78
C ARG A 67 9.73 -13.48 2.35
N ARG A 68 9.59 -12.48 1.48
CA ARG A 68 10.07 -12.55 0.09
C ARG A 68 11.59 -12.72 0.03
N TRP A 69 12.33 -11.93 0.79
CA TRP A 69 13.78 -12.02 0.86
C TRP A 69 14.25 -13.42 1.31
N LYS A 70 13.64 -13.97 2.37
CA LYS A 70 13.96 -15.32 2.85
C LYS A 70 13.63 -16.41 1.82
N ALA A 71 12.52 -16.26 1.10
CA ALA A 71 12.13 -17.20 0.06
C ALA A 71 13.10 -17.18 -1.13
N GLU A 72 13.49 -15.98 -1.60
CA GLU A 72 14.48 -15.80 -2.67
C GLU A 72 15.86 -16.35 -2.26
N ALA A 73 16.33 -16.06 -1.04
CA ALA A 73 17.59 -16.59 -0.53
C ALA A 73 17.60 -18.14 -0.47
N LYS A 74 16.47 -18.76 -0.11
CA LYS A 74 16.34 -20.22 -0.12
C LYS A 74 16.42 -20.81 -1.53
N HIS A 75 15.85 -20.13 -2.52
CA HIS A 75 15.95 -20.54 -3.93
C HIS A 75 17.37 -20.45 -4.48
N LEU A 76 18.19 -19.52 -4.01
CA LEU A 76 19.59 -19.35 -4.43
C LEU A 76 20.55 -20.33 -3.75
N SER A 77 20.14 -20.97 -2.65
CA SER A 77 20.93 -21.94 -1.90
C SER A 77 20.75 -23.40 -2.38
N ILE A 78 19.99 -23.62 -3.45
CA ILE A 78 19.75 -24.90 -4.11
C ILE A 78 20.47 -24.87 -5.47
#